data_AF-A0A968X1T6-F1
#
_entry.id   AF-A0A968X1T6-F1
#
_cell.length_a   1.000
_cell.length_b   1.000
_cell.length_c   1.000
_cell.angle_alpha   90.00
_cell.angle_beta   90.00
_cell.angle_gamma   90.00
#
_symmetry.space_group_name_H-M   'P 1'
#
loop_
_entity.id
_entity.type
_entity.pdbx_description
1 polymer ?
#
loop_
_entity_poly.entity_id
_entity_poly.type
_entity_poly.pdbx_seq_one_letter_code
_entity_poly.pdbx_strand_id
1 'polypeptide(L)'
;MTINSYWGGSHIDEDHKSTRTLLHYLMRSVAAGANYLLNVGPTAQGQILPIHAQRLRQVGRGWRNTAHPSTTRARAHFSLAPLRRGIRPTKARSPPATKRSAPVTVRRITST
;
A
#
# COMPACT_ATOMS: atom_id res chain seq x y z
N MET A 1 5.11 5.86 -3.06
CA MET A 1 5.64 7.11 -3.67
C MET A 1 6.22 7.97 -2.54
N THR A 2 7.29 8.70 -2.76
CA THR A 2 7.89 9.63 -1.78
C THR A 2 7.57 11.08 -2.14
N ILE A 3 7.34 11.92 -1.13
CA ILE A 3 7.06 13.36 -1.34
C ILE A 3 8.26 14.11 -1.93
N ASN A 4 9.46 13.65 -1.60
CA ASN A 4 10.74 14.08 -2.15
C ASN A 4 11.49 12.87 -2.73
N SER A 5 12.81 12.94 -2.87
CA SER A 5 13.61 11.84 -3.45
C SER A 5 14.09 10.81 -2.41
N TYR A 6 13.65 10.93 -1.15
CA TYR A 6 14.08 10.06 -0.05
C TYR A 6 12.91 9.42 0.68
N TRP A 7 13.19 8.25 1.27
CA TRP A 7 12.24 7.55 2.14
C TRP A 7 12.34 8.03 3.59
N GLY A 8 13.54 8.34 4.09
CA GLY A 8 13.79 8.90 5.41
C GLY A 8 13.83 10.42 5.43
N GLY A 9 13.90 11.01 6.63
CA GLY A 9 14.13 12.45 6.81
C GLY A 9 15.49 12.86 6.24
N SER A 10 15.48 13.63 5.16
CA SER A 10 16.66 14.27 4.59
C SER A 10 16.50 15.78 4.75
N HIS A 11 17.45 16.43 5.41
CA HIS A 11 17.47 17.88 5.58
C HIS A 11 18.08 18.62 4.37
N ILE A 12 18.67 17.88 3.43
CA ILE A 12 19.44 18.42 2.30
C ILE A 12 18.60 18.38 1.00
N ASP A 13 17.57 17.54 0.96
CA ASP A 13 16.74 17.37 -0.24
C ASP A 13 15.55 18.34 -0.26
N GLU A 14 15.67 19.35 -1.11
CA GLU A 14 14.62 20.34 -1.37
C GLU A 14 13.73 19.98 -2.57
N ASP A 15 13.99 18.86 -3.26
CA ASP A 15 13.20 18.43 -4.42
C ASP A 15 11.85 17.82 -3.99
N HIS A 16 10.96 18.68 -3.52
CA HIS A 16 9.62 18.32 -3.10
C HIS A 16 8.65 18.38 -4.27
N LYS A 17 8.01 17.24 -4.55
CA LYS A 17 6.98 17.15 -5.59
C LYS A 17 5.89 18.20 -5.38
N SER A 18 5.49 18.85 -6.47
CA SER A 18 4.43 19.84 -6.43
C SER A 18 3.09 19.21 -6.00
N THR A 19 2.20 20.02 -5.42
CA THR A 19 0.84 19.58 -5.08
C THR A 19 0.09 19.04 -6.30
N ARG A 20 0.26 19.67 -7.47
CA ARG A 20 -0.36 19.24 -8.72
C ARG A 20 0.08 17.82 -9.07
N THR A 21 1.37 17.54 -8.98
CA THR A 21 1.94 16.21 -9.25
C THR A 21 1.39 15.16 -8.29
N LEU A 22 1.37 15.45 -6.99
CA LEU A 22 0.85 14.54 -5.97
C LEU A 22 -0.64 14.24 -6.19
N LEU A 23 -1.45 15.26 -6.51
CA LEU A 23 -2.87 15.11 -6.79
C LEU A 23 -3.08 14.28 -8.07
N HIS A 24 -2.28 14.50 -9.12
CA HIS A 24 -2.35 13.72 -10.34
C HIS A 24 -2.12 12.23 -10.08
N TYR A 25 -1.08 11.88 -9.30
CA TYR A 25 -0.83 10.47 -8.96
C TYR A 25 -1.96 9.87 -8.13
N LEU A 26 -2.49 10.61 -7.16
CA LEU A 26 -3.65 10.18 -6.38
C LEU A 26 -4.85 9.87 -7.29
N MET A 27 -5.19 10.78 -8.21
CA MET A 27 -6.32 10.58 -9.14
C MET A 27 -6.11 9.36 -10.03
N ARG A 28 -4.88 9.18 -10.53
CA ARG A 28 -4.54 8.04 -11.38
C ARG A 28 -4.65 6.70 -10.63
N SER A 29 -4.23 6.64 -9.37
CA SER A 29 -4.40 5.45 -8.53
C SER A 29 -5.89 5.13 -8.31
N VAL A 30 -6.69 6.14 -7.98
CA VAL A 30 -8.13 5.97 -7.75
C VAL A 30 -8.85 5.54 -9.02
N ALA A 31 -8.52 6.15 -10.17
CA ALA A 31 -9.08 5.76 -11.47
C ALA A 31 -8.77 4.30 -11.83
N ALA A 32 -7.63 3.77 -11.37
CA ALA A 32 -7.26 2.38 -11.52
C ALA A 32 -7.83 1.45 -10.43
N GLY A 33 -8.65 1.95 -9.50
CA GLY A 33 -9.18 1.17 -8.38
C GLY A 33 -8.12 0.77 -7.35
N ALA A 34 -7.00 1.50 -7.28
CA ALA A 34 -5.86 1.21 -6.41
C ALA A 34 -5.69 2.23 -5.28
N ASN A 35 -4.97 1.84 -4.24
CA ASN A 35 -4.59 2.72 -3.14
C ASN A 35 -3.34 3.53 -3.49
N TYR A 36 -3.32 4.80 -3.06
CA TYR A 36 -2.16 5.67 -3.19
C TYR A 36 -1.47 5.85 -1.84
N LEU A 37 -0.29 5.24 -1.66
CA LEU A 37 0.54 5.38 -0.47
C LEU A 37 1.64 6.42 -0.71
N LEU A 38 1.51 7.57 -0.05
CA LEU A 38 2.48 8.66 -0.07
C LEU A 38 3.31 8.67 1.21
N ASN A 39 4.63 8.60 1.06
CA ASN A 39 5.60 8.65 2.14
C ASN A 39 6.04 10.08 2.46
N VAL A 40 6.20 10.36 3.75
CA VAL A 40 6.86 11.55 4.29
C VAL A 40 7.92 11.11 5.29
N GLY A 41 9.11 11.71 5.23
CA GLY A 41 10.18 11.48 6.21
C GLY A 41 10.12 12.55 7.30
N PRO A 42 9.87 12.21 8.58
CA PRO A 42 9.94 13.18 9.66
C PRO A 42 11.39 13.63 9.92
N THR A 43 11.56 14.76 10.60
CA THR A 43 12.86 15.19 11.12
C THR A 43 13.36 14.24 12.21
N ALA A 44 14.63 14.38 12.61
CA ALA A 44 15.20 13.60 13.71
C ALA A 44 14.42 13.76 15.04
N GLN A 45 13.71 14.88 15.22
CA GLN A 45 12.85 15.16 16.37
C GLN A 45 11.42 14.61 16.19
N GLY A 46 11.18 13.81 15.16
CA GLY A 46 9.87 13.23 14.85
C GLY A 46 8.85 14.21 14.27
N GLN A 47 9.27 15.39 13.82
CA GLN A 47 8.37 16.43 13.31
C GLN A 47 8.20 16.30 11.79
N ILE A 48 6.99 16.53 11.28
CA ILE A 48 6.78 16.63 9.82
C ILE A 48 7.34 17.97 9.33
N LEU A 49 8.14 17.95 8.26
CA LEU A 49 8.65 19.18 7.67
C LEU A 49 7.50 20.13 7.29
N PRO A 50 7.61 21.45 7.54
CA PRO A 50 6.54 22.40 7.27
C PRO A 50 6.02 22.36 5.83
N ILE A 51 6.95 22.19 4.86
CA ILE A 51 6.62 22.07 3.44
C ILE A 51 5.82 20.78 3.14
N HIS A 52 6.18 19.64 3.75
CA HIS A 52 5.41 18.40 3.58
C HIS A 52 4.01 18.54 4.16
N ALA A 53 3.88 19.13 5.36
CA ALA A 53 2.58 19.40 5.97
C ALA A 53 1.73 20.36 5.11
N GLN A 54 2.34 21.39 4.52
CA GLN A 54 1.68 22.29 3.58
C GLN A 54 1.18 21.54 2.34
N ARG A 55 2.01 20.69 1.72
CA ARG A 55 1.63 19.88 0.55
C ARG A 55 0.48 18.93 0.87
N LEU A 56 0.53 18.21 1.99
CA LEU A 56 -0.55 17.32 2.43
C LEU A 56 -1.87 18.08 2.60
N ARG A 57 -1.84 19.26 3.23
CA ARG A 57 -3.03 20.12 3.37
C ARG A 57 -3.56 20.60 2.02
N GLN A 58 -2.68 20.98 1.10
CA GLN A 58 -3.05 21.41 -0.25
C GLN A 58 -3.65 20.26 -1.07
N VAL A 59 -3.07 19.05 -1.00
CA VAL A 59 -3.63 17.84 -1.63
C VAL A 59 -5.00 17.53 -1.05
N GLY A 60 -5.16 17.56 0.28
CA GLY A 60 -6.46 17.32 0.92
C GLY A 60 -7.53 18.33 0.50
N ARG A 61 -7.18 19.62 0.38
CA ARG A 61 -8.09 20.66 -0.16
C ARG A 61 -8.42 20.42 -1.63
N GLY A 62 -7.40 20.17 -2.47
CA GLY A 62 -7.58 19.88 -3.88
C GLY A 62 -8.49 18.68 -4.09
N TRP A 63 -8.25 17.58 -3.36
CA TRP A 63 -9.08 16.40 -3.36
C TRP A 63 -10.55 16.72 -3.06
N ARG A 64 -10.85 17.41 -1.96
CA ARG A 64 -12.24 17.76 -1.61
C ARG A 64 -12.93 18.62 -2.66
N ASN A 65 -12.18 19.47 -3.36
CA ASN A 65 -12.74 20.34 -4.38
C ASN A 65 -12.96 19.62 -5.72
N THR A 66 -12.19 18.55 -6.01
CA THR A 66 -12.30 17.78 -7.27
C THR A 66 -13.11 16.50 -7.13
N ALA A 67 -13.13 15.90 -5.94
CA ALA A 67 -13.75 14.62 -5.66
C ALA A 67 -15.22 14.84 -5.28
N HIS A 68 -16.13 14.44 -6.17
CA HIS A 68 -17.55 14.31 -5.87
C HIS A 68 -17.73 13.27 -4.73
N PRO A 69 -18.77 13.33 -3.87
CA PRO A 69 -18.93 12.50 -2.65
C PRO A 69 -18.72 10.97 -2.81
N SER A 70 -18.74 10.45 -4.04
CA SER A 70 -18.51 9.06 -4.40
C SER A 70 -17.06 8.58 -4.22
N THR A 71 -16.06 9.46 -4.11
CA THR A 71 -14.65 9.04 -4.12
C THR A 71 -14.09 8.66 -2.75
N THR A 72 -14.69 9.11 -1.65
CA THR A 72 -14.35 8.67 -0.28
C THR A 72 -14.72 7.19 -0.04
N ARG A 73 -15.65 6.67 -0.85
CA ARG A 73 -16.08 5.27 -0.87
C ARG A 73 -15.95 4.71 -2.28
N ALA A 74 -14.79 4.83 -2.91
CA ALA A 74 -14.49 4.05 -4.09
C ALA A 74 -14.35 2.56 -3.68
N ARG A 75 -15.47 1.93 -3.31
CA ARG A 75 -15.61 0.49 -3.48
C ARG A 75 -15.58 0.29 -4.97
N ALA A 76 -14.45 -0.19 -5.49
CA ALA A 76 -14.46 -0.88 -6.76
C ALA A 76 -15.40 -2.07 -6.61
N HIS A 77 -16.71 -1.86 -6.82
CA HIS A 77 -17.58 -2.93 -7.27
C HIS A 77 -17.12 -3.23 -8.69
N PHE A 78 -16.07 -4.04 -8.78
CA PHE A 78 -15.84 -4.82 -9.97
C PHE A 78 -16.99 -5.82 -10.03
N SER A 79 -18.14 -5.37 -10.56
CA SER A 79 -19.16 -6.29 -11.04
C SER A 79 -18.48 -7.05 -12.15
N LEU A 80 -17.94 -8.23 -11.83
CA LEU A 80 -17.73 -9.27 -12.81
C LEU A 80 -19.10 -9.48 -13.44
N ALA A 81 -19.37 -8.83 -14.58
CA ALA A 81 -20.35 -9.35 -15.51
C ALA A 81 -20.00 -10.84 -15.64
N PRO A 82 -20.94 -11.76 -15.34
CA PRO A 82 -20.60 -13.18 -15.33
C PRO A 82 -20.04 -13.50 -16.70
N LEU A 83 -18.77 -13.94 -16.74
CA LEU A 83 -18.12 -14.41 -17.94
C LEU A 83 -19.05 -15.43 -18.58
N ARG A 84 -19.67 -15.05 -19.68
CA ARG A 84 -20.68 -15.87 -20.34
C ARG A 84 -19.93 -17.03 -20.99
N ARG A 85 -20.10 -18.21 -20.38
CA ARG A 85 -19.70 -19.56 -20.80
C ARG A 85 -18.18 -19.83 -20.90
N GLY A 86 -17.71 -20.63 -19.94
CA GLY A 86 -17.21 -21.96 -20.37
C GLY A 86 -15.79 -22.36 -20.00
N ILE A 87 -15.12 -21.77 -19.01
CA ILE A 87 -13.86 -22.35 -18.48
C ILE A 87 -13.89 -22.28 -16.96
N ARG A 88 -14.09 -23.43 -16.31
CA ARG A 88 -13.84 -23.60 -14.87
C ARG A 88 -12.33 -23.65 -14.67
N PRO A 89 -11.70 -22.80 -13.83
CA PRO A 89 -10.36 -23.08 -13.37
C PRO A 89 -10.42 -24.38 -12.56
N THR A 90 -9.64 -25.38 -12.97
CA THR A 90 -9.46 -26.59 -12.18
C THR A 90 -8.88 -26.18 -10.83
N LYS A 91 -9.48 -26.67 -9.75
CA LYS A 91 -9.03 -26.51 -8.37
C LYS A 91 -7.51 -26.63 -8.33
N ALA A 92 -6.83 -25.57 -7.90
CA ALA A 92 -5.39 -25.58 -7.65
C ALA A 92 -5.07 -26.83 -6.83
N ARG A 93 -4.30 -27.75 -7.42
CA ARG A 93 -3.84 -28.96 -6.76
C ARG A 93 -3.11 -28.51 -5.49
N SER A 94 -3.60 -28.96 -4.34
CA SER A 94 -2.96 -28.71 -3.06
C SER A 94 -1.46 -29.05 -3.18
N PRO A 95 -0.55 -28.21 -2.64
CA PRO A 95 0.87 -28.55 -2.64
C PRO A 95 1.05 -29.93 -1.98
N PRO A 96 1.98 -30.78 -2.49
CA PRO A 96 2.22 -32.07 -1.87
C PRO A 96 2.60 -31.86 -0.40
N ALA A 97 1.94 -32.60 0.49
CA ALA A 97 2.24 -32.58 1.91
C ALA A 97 3.72 -32.90 2.11
N THR A 98 4.49 -31.92 2.57
CA THR A 98 5.86 -32.16 3.05
C THR A 98 5.74 -33.15 4.20
N LYS A 99 6.29 -34.36 4.05
CA LYS A 99 6.32 -35.35 5.13
C LYS A 99 7.05 -34.71 6.30
N ARG A 100 6.29 -34.28 7.31
CA ARG A 100 6.80 -33.83 8.58
C ARG A 100 7.48 -35.04 9.21
N SER A 101 8.81 -35.06 9.23
CA SER A 101 9.60 -36.08 9.91
C SER A 101 9.10 -36.22 11.33
N ALA A 102 8.88 -37.47 11.76
CA ALA A 102 8.41 -37.80 13.10
C ALA A 102 9.36 -37.20 14.16
N PRO A 103 8.85 -36.77 15.33
CA PRO A 103 9.71 -36.30 16.41
C PRO A 103 10.60 -37.46 16.89
N VAL A 104 11.92 -37.24 16.83
CA VAL A 104 12.91 -38.13 17.44
C VAL A 104 12.65 -38.14 18.94
N THR A 105 12.21 -39.28 19.47
CA THR A 105 12.06 -39.49 20.91
C THR A 105 13.44 -39.70 21.50
N VAL A 106 13.98 -38.68 22.17
CA VAL A 106 15.22 -38.80 22.94
C VAL A 106 14.90 -39.63 24.20
N ARG A 107 15.34 -40.90 24.22
CA ARG A 107 15.27 -41.73 25.43
C ARG A 107 16.32 -41.21 26.41
N ARG A 108 15.85 -40.66 27.52
CA ARG A 108 16.64 -40.27 28.68
C ARG A 108 17.31 -41.53 29.24
N ILE A 109 18.63 -41.62 29.13
CA ILE A 109 19.42 -42.67 29.76
C ILE A 109 19.59 -42.23 31.22
N THR A 110 18.95 -42.95 32.14
CA THR A 110 19.30 -42.89 33.56
C THR A 110 19.99 -44.21 33.90
N SER A 111 21.24 -44.14 34.35
CA SER A 111 21.84 -45.18 35.18
C SER A 111 22.63 -44.52 36.30
N THR A 112 22.42 -45.08 37.49
CA THR A 112 23.06 -44.86 38.79
C THR A 112 24.57 -45.05 38.73
#